data_AF-S8E590-F1
#
_entry.id   AF-S8E590-F1
#
_cell.length_a   1.000
_cell.length_b   1.000
_cell.length_c   1.000
_cell.angle_alpha   90.00
_cell.angle_beta   90.00
_cell.angle_gamma   90.00
#
_symmetry.space_group_name_H-M   'P 1'
#
loop_
_entity.id
_entity.type
_entity.pdbx_description
1 polymer ?
#
loop_
_entity_poly.entity_id
_entity_poly.type
_entity_poly.pdbx_seq_one_letter_code
_entity_poly.pdbx_strand_id
1 'polypeptide(L)'
;QENGARRAVNIGQVDAAPSGPSGEGKGKSVSLRQSQHLQSQPDATAENNARPRYRTGTGPFMAVELLLSNPPPAHKYRYDVESFFYVYVCGAATYRADRDQKIVVIKDWNYDSLKTIGNEKVVFLKYKAKYAQVFEGAHADFKPAIHGFLFNMWLAFRGVSLLTEEIDLMAPLDPGMPSFAPEDEKMIANKKQAQDDKITYQAFMKLMGEPELLPEACESPSA
;
A
#
# COMPACT_ATOMS: atom_id res chain seq x y z
N GLN A 1 53.42 -2.85 -12.83
CA GLN A 1 52.81 -1.78 -13.64
C GLN A 1 51.30 -1.88 -13.44
N GLU A 2 50.53 -0.83 -13.16
CA GLU A 2 50.85 0.50 -12.61
C GLU A 2 49.53 1.08 -12.04
N ASN A 3 49.60 1.91 -11.00
CA ASN A 3 48.40 2.50 -10.38
C ASN A 3 47.82 3.63 -11.24
N GLY A 4 46.51 3.60 -11.53
CA GLY A 4 45.81 4.60 -12.33
C GLY A 4 44.67 5.29 -11.57
N ALA A 5 44.99 6.14 -10.59
CA ALA A 5 43.98 6.89 -9.84
C ALA A 5 43.40 8.07 -10.65
N ARG A 6 42.10 8.32 -10.49
CA ARG A 6 41.38 9.45 -11.12
C ARG A 6 41.72 10.79 -10.45
N ARG A 7 41.87 11.87 -11.22
CA ARG A 7 41.52 13.23 -10.74
C ARG A 7 41.03 14.15 -11.85
N ALA A 8 40.25 15.15 -11.45
CA ALA A 8 39.41 15.99 -12.29
C ALA A 8 40.16 17.14 -12.99
N VAL A 9 39.51 17.70 -14.01
CA VAL A 9 39.89 18.95 -14.67
C VAL A 9 38.88 20.03 -14.29
N ASN A 10 39.38 21.20 -13.86
CA ASN A 10 38.61 22.44 -13.69
C ASN A 10 39.31 23.52 -14.53
N ILE A 11 38.55 24.14 -15.44
CA ILE A 11 38.91 25.29 -16.30
C ILE A 11 37.56 26.01 -16.51
N GLY A 12 37.37 27.32 -16.45
CA GLY A 12 38.23 28.51 -16.35
C GLY A 12 37.32 29.67 -16.83
N GLN A 13 37.01 30.65 -15.98
CA GLN A 13 37.65 31.98 -15.92
C GLN A 13 37.37 32.90 -17.12
N VAL A 14 36.86 34.11 -16.85
CA VAL A 14 36.91 35.30 -17.71
C VAL A 14 36.83 36.60 -16.88
N ASP A 15 37.52 37.64 -17.35
CA ASP A 15 37.85 38.91 -16.68
C ASP A 15 37.54 40.10 -17.64
N ALA A 16 37.29 41.37 -17.28
CA ALA A 16 37.33 42.13 -16.01
C ALA A 16 36.32 43.33 -16.03
N ALA A 17 36.44 44.28 -15.09
CA ALA A 17 35.71 45.58 -15.03
C ALA A 17 36.52 46.73 -15.71
N PRO A 18 36.18 48.07 -15.69
CA PRO A 18 35.45 48.91 -14.68
C PRO A 18 34.25 49.71 -15.29
N SER A 19 33.45 50.56 -14.61
CA SER A 19 33.64 51.54 -13.52
C SER A 19 32.27 51.95 -12.87
N GLY A 20 32.27 52.55 -11.67
CA GLY A 20 31.06 52.93 -10.89
C GLY A 20 30.57 54.39 -11.08
N PRO A 21 29.74 54.98 -10.17
CA PRO A 21 29.42 54.53 -8.81
C PRO A 21 27.93 54.66 -8.31
N SER A 22 27.73 54.22 -7.06
CA SER A 22 26.70 54.68 -6.08
C SER A 22 25.29 54.08 -6.10
N GLY A 23 24.80 53.70 -4.90
CA GLY A 23 23.41 53.26 -4.63
C GLY A 23 23.31 52.14 -3.60
N GLU A 24 22.90 52.46 -2.36
CA GLU A 24 22.76 51.51 -1.24
C GLU A 24 21.65 50.45 -1.44
N GLY A 25 21.86 49.22 -0.95
CA GLY A 25 20.85 48.16 -1.02
C GLY A 25 21.12 46.95 -0.12
N LYS A 26 20.57 46.95 1.10
CA LYS A 26 20.66 45.86 2.10
C LYS A 26 20.35 44.48 1.51
N GLY A 27 21.26 43.52 1.68
CA GLY A 27 21.01 42.12 1.31
C GLY A 27 20.02 41.41 2.24
N LYS A 28 19.54 40.24 1.81
CA LYS A 28 18.94 39.21 2.66
C LYS A 28 19.11 37.82 2.05
N SER A 29 19.49 36.87 2.89
CA SER A 29 19.71 35.47 2.53
C SER A 29 18.43 34.76 2.10
N VAL A 30 18.52 33.84 1.14
CA VAL A 30 17.42 32.96 0.72
C VAL A 30 17.27 31.85 1.76
N SER A 31 16.20 31.92 2.56
CA SER A 31 15.85 30.87 3.53
C SER A 31 14.78 29.93 2.97
N LEU A 32 14.91 28.63 3.30
CA LEU A 32 13.93 27.58 3.03
C LEU A 32 12.52 28.02 3.45
N ARG A 33 11.55 28.01 2.51
CA ARG A 33 10.13 28.13 2.86
C ARG A 33 9.50 26.77 3.11
N GLN A 34 9.49 26.43 4.40
CA GLN A 34 8.65 25.43 5.04
C GLN A 34 7.16 25.69 4.71
N SER A 35 6.40 24.65 4.40
CA SER A 35 4.99 24.74 4.00
C SER A 35 4.11 25.27 5.15
N GLN A 36 3.42 26.39 4.92
CA GLN A 36 2.42 26.89 5.86
C GLN A 36 1.02 26.40 5.51
N HIS A 37 0.41 25.73 6.48
CA HIS A 37 -0.99 25.35 6.51
C HIS A 37 -1.85 26.62 6.65
N LEU A 38 -2.69 26.91 5.65
CA LEU A 38 -3.69 27.98 5.71
C LEU A 38 -5.08 27.36 5.86
N GLN A 39 -5.61 27.44 7.09
CA GLN A 39 -7.04 27.27 7.32
C GLN A 39 -7.77 28.49 6.76
N SER A 40 -8.77 28.24 5.93
CA SER A 40 -9.76 29.24 5.54
C SER A 40 -11.14 28.63 5.78
N GLN A 41 -11.87 29.16 6.76
CA GLN A 41 -13.32 28.94 6.82
C GLN A 41 -14.01 29.80 5.74
N PRO A 42 -15.09 29.29 5.13
CA PRO A 42 -16.13 30.10 4.54
C PRO A 42 -17.45 30.00 5.33
N ASP A 43 -18.32 30.97 5.09
CA ASP A 43 -19.54 31.23 5.85
C ASP A 43 -20.60 30.12 5.83
N ALA A 44 -21.49 30.19 6.82
CA ALA A 44 -22.63 29.29 6.96
C ALA A 44 -23.73 29.58 5.92
N THR A 45 -23.75 28.77 4.86
CA THR A 45 -24.96 28.55 4.05
C THR A 45 -25.26 27.06 4.05
N ALA A 46 -26.40 26.68 4.63
CA ALA A 46 -26.78 25.28 4.76
C ALA A 46 -27.31 24.73 3.42
N GLU A 47 -26.44 24.11 2.62
CA GLU A 47 -26.90 23.28 1.52
C GLU A 47 -25.97 22.11 1.21
N ASN A 48 -26.59 21.00 0.82
CA ASN A 48 -26.00 19.75 0.38
C ASN A 48 -25.28 18.92 1.47
N ASN A 49 -25.93 17.83 1.89
CA ASN A 49 -25.28 16.66 2.48
C ASN A 49 -24.36 16.01 1.43
N ALA A 50 -23.21 16.62 1.21
CA ALA A 50 -22.13 16.06 0.41
C ALA A 50 -21.65 14.79 1.11
N ARG A 51 -22.26 13.65 0.74
CA ARG A 51 -21.74 12.31 1.04
C ARG A 51 -20.23 12.34 0.86
N PRO A 52 -19.44 11.75 1.78
CA PRO A 52 -17.98 11.74 1.66
C PRO A 52 -17.62 11.35 0.22
N ARG A 53 -17.04 12.29 -0.53
CA ARG A 53 -16.56 12.02 -1.89
C ARG A 53 -15.47 10.98 -1.73
N TYR A 54 -15.80 9.71 -1.94
CA TYR A 54 -14.86 8.59 -1.87
C TYR A 54 -13.64 8.96 -2.70
N ARG A 55 -12.53 9.17 -1.98
CA ARG A 55 -11.43 10.00 -2.46
C ARG A 55 -10.56 9.21 -3.42
N THR A 56 -10.89 9.31 -4.70
CA THR A 56 -9.94 9.31 -5.82
C THR A 56 -9.12 8.02 -6.03
N GLY A 57 -9.65 7.14 -6.89
CA GLY A 57 -8.82 6.49 -7.92
C GLY A 57 -8.08 5.18 -7.60
N THR A 58 -8.25 4.56 -6.41
CA THR A 58 -7.51 3.31 -6.06
C THR A 58 -8.39 2.11 -5.70
N GLY A 59 -9.71 2.14 -5.96
CA GLY A 59 -10.62 1.00 -5.73
C GLY A 59 -10.08 -0.38 -6.18
N PRO A 60 -9.51 -0.51 -7.41
CA PRO A 60 -8.92 -1.77 -7.86
C PRO A 60 -7.73 -2.27 -7.02
N PHE A 61 -7.10 -1.40 -6.24
CA PHE A 61 -5.95 -1.71 -5.38
C PHE A 61 -6.30 -1.66 -3.88
N MET A 62 -7.46 -1.16 -3.47
CA MET A 62 -7.86 -1.17 -2.06
C MET A 62 -7.98 -2.59 -1.50
N ALA A 63 -7.67 -2.74 -0.20
CA ALA A 63 -7.90 -3.96 0.58
C ALA A 63 -9.39 -4.36 0.59
N VAL A 64 -9.68 -5.66 0.63
CA VAL A 64 -11.06 -6.22 0.61
C VAL A 64 -11.92 -5.65 1.74
N GLU A 65 -11.38 -5.55 2.96
CA GLU A 65 -12.12 -5.03 4.10
C GLU A 65 -12.49 -3.54 3.92
N LEU A 66 -11.61 -2.74 3.32
CA LEU A 66 -11.89 -1.34 3.00
C LEU A 66 -12.92 -1.18 1.86
N LEU A 67 -13.12 -2.21 1.03
CA LEU A 67 -14.10 -2.24 -0.06
C LEU A 67 -15.49 -2.70 0.39
N LEU A 68 -15.57 -3.54 1.43
CA LEU A 68 -16.80 -4.21 1.88
C LEU A 68 -17.38 -3.65 3.18
N SER A 69 -16.57 -3.04 4.06
CA SER A 69 -17.04 -2.46 5.33
C SER A 69 -17.67 -1.07 5.16
N ASN A 70 -18.75 -0.82 5.90
CA ASN A 70 -19.38 0.50 6.00
C ASN A 70 -19.83 0.77 7.45
N PRO A 71 -19.27 1.79 8.14
CA PRO A 71 -18.18 2.65 7.69
C PRO A 71 -16.86 1.87 7.48
N PRO A 72 -15.92 2.40 6.68
CA PRO A 72 -14.59 1.80 6.57
C PRO A 72 -13.88 1.73 7.93
N PRO A 73 -13.16 0.64 8.25
CA PRO A 73 -12.45 0.51 9.52
C PRO A 73 -11.26 1.48 9.61
N ALA A 74 -10.73 1.65 10.82
CA ALA A 74 -9.45 2.32 11.03
C ALA A 74 -8.34 1.65 10.21
N HIS A 75 -7.43 2.46 9.64
CA HIS A 75 -6.35 2.00 8.77
C HIS A 75 -5.38 1.07 9.51
N LYS A 76 -4.90 0.02 8.83
CA LYS A 76 -3.96 -0.97 9.35
C LYS A 76 -2.87 -1.26 8.32
N TYR A 77 -1.66 -1.58 8.80
CA TYR A 77 -0.51 -1.94 7.95
C TYR A 77 -0.84 -3.01 6.89
N ARG A 78 -1.65 -4.04 7.25
CA ARG A 78 -2.04 -5.09 6.32
C ARG A 78 -2.77 -4.59 5.07
N TYR A 79 -3.45 -3.44 5.13
CA TYR A 79 -4.13 -2.87 3.96
C TYR A 79 -3.15 -2.32 2.92
N ASP A 80 -2.02 -1.76 3.37
CA ASP A 80 -0.96 -1.29 2.49
C ASP A 80 -0.26 -2.48 1.81
N VAL A 81 -0.04 -3.56 2.56
CA VAL A 81 0.51 -4.83 2.03
C VAL A 81 -0.47 -5.50 1.05
N GLU A 82 -1.77 -5.49 1.33
CA GLU A 82 -2.80 -6.01 0.41
C GLU A 82 -2.89 -5.15 -0.86
N SER A 83 -2.70 -3.84 -0.72
CA SER A 83 -2.66 -2.92 -1.87
C SER A 83 -1.45 -3.17 -2.76
N PHE A 84 -0.27 -3.36 -2.17
CA PHE A 84 0.94 -3.79 -2.87
C PHE A 84 0.73 -5.13 -3.59
N PHE A 85 0.09 -6.10 -2.93
CA PHE A 85 -0.25 -7.40 -3.53
C PHE A 85 -1.11 -7.23 -4.79
N TYR A 86 -2.19 -6.44 -4.76
CA TYR A 86 -3.02 -6.22 -5.96
C TYR A 86 -2.27 -5.48 -7.08
N VAL A 87 -1.40 -4.51 -6.76
CA VAL A 87 -0.55 -3.85 -7.76
C VAL A 87 0.38 -4.85 -8.43
N TYR A 88 1.04 -5.73 -7.66
CA TYR A 88 1.93 -6.75 -8.20
C TYR A 88 1.14 -7.78 -9.03
N VAL A 89 -0.01 -8.27 -8.55
CA VAL A 89 -0.87 -9.20 -9.31
C VAL A 89 -1.27 -8.60 -10.67
N CYS A 90 -1.75 -7.35 -10.70
CA CYS A 90 -2.05 -6.65 -11.96
C CYS A 90 -0.82 -6.54 -12.86
N GLY A 91 0.35 -6.17 -12.32
CA GLY A 91 1.60 -6.08 -13.07
C GLY A 91 2.00 -7.43 -13.70
N ALA A 92 2.09 -8.48 -12.89
CA ALA A 92 2.50 -9.82 -13.32
C ALA A 92 1.51 -10.47 -14.31
N ALA A 93 0.20 -10.25 -14.14
CA ALA A 93 -0.83 -10.74 -15.05
C ALA A 93 -0.85 -10.01 -16.40
N THR A 94 -0.64 -8.69 -16.39
CA THR A 94 -0.83 -7.84 -17.58
C THR A 94 0.46 -7.45 -18.30
N TYR A 95 1.63 -7.72 -17.74
CA TYR A 95 2.92 -7.42 -18.38
C TYR A 95 3.06 -8.04 -19.78
N ARG A 96 3.52 -7.22 -20.71
CA ARG A 96 3.78 -7.57 -22.12
C ARG A 96 5.14 -7.00 -22.50
N ALA A 97 6.08 -7.86 -22.87
CA ALA A 97 7.43 -7.44 -23.27
C ALA A 97 7.44 -6.69 -24.62
N ASP A 98 6.41 -6.89 -25.45
CA ASP A 98 6.24 -6.32 -26.79
C ASP A 98 5.54 -4.94 -26.81
N ARG A 99 5.16 -4.38 -25.66
CA ARG A 99 4.31 -3.18 -25.56
C ARG A 99 4.74 -2.23 -24.46
N ASP A 100 4.06 -1.09 -24.37
CA ASP A 100 4.06 -0.20 -23.20
C ASP A 100 3.99 -1.02 -21.90
N GLN A 101 5.03 -0.93 -21.08
CA GLN A 101 5.16 -1.65 -19.80
C GLN A 101 4.31 -0.99 -18.69
N LYS A 102 3.05 -0.69 -19.00
CA LYS A 102 2.06 -0.10 -18.10
C LYS A 102 1.30 -1.21 -17.40
N ILE A 103 1.13 -1.09 -16.08
CA ILE A 103 0.25 -1.97 -15.31
C ILE A 103 -1.19 -1.71 -15.77
N VAL A 104 -1.86 -2.72 -16.29
CA VAL A 104 -3.29 -2.67 -16.61
C VAL A 104 -4.06 -3.29 -15.45
N VAL A 105 -5.17 -2.66 -15.08
CA VAL A 105 -6.07 -3.20 -14.05
C VAL A 105 -6.79 -4.43 -14.58
N ILE A 106 -6.80 -5.52 -13.81
CA ILE A 106 -7.60 -6.72 -14.12
C ILE A 106 -9.07 -6.32 -14.24
N LYS A 107 -9.72 -6.73 -15.34
CA LYS A 107 -11.08 -6.30 -15.70
C LYS A 107 -12.08 -6.43 -14.55
N ASP A 108 -12.05 -7.56 -13.85
CA ASP A 108 -12.98 -7.90 -12.76
C ASP A 108 -12.74 -7.05 -11.49
N TRP A 109 -11.66 -6.26 -11.44
CA TRP A 109 -11.36 -5.31 -10.37
C TRP A 109 -11.55 -3.85 -10.80
N ASN A 110 -12.01 -3.60 -12.03
CA ASN A 110 -12.20 -2.25 -12.61
C ASN A 110 -13.68 -1.87 -12.77
N TYR A 111 -14.51 -2.17 -11.76
CA TYR A 111 -15.92 -1.78 -11.69
C TYR A 111 -16.11 -0.45 -10.93
N ASP A 112 -17.12 0.34 -11.30
CA ASP A 112 -17.48 1.55 -10.54
C ASP A 112 -17.96 1.25 -9.10
N SER A 113 -18.44 0.02 -8.86
CA SER A 113 -18.93 -0.44 -7.57
C SER A 113 -17.80 -1.06 -6.73
N LEU A 114 -17.39 -0.37 -5.66
CA LEU A 114 -16.41 -0.88 -4.69
C LEU A 114 -16.82 -2.24 -4.11
N LYS A 115 -18.12 -2.43 -3.82
CA LYS A 115 -18.64 -3.72 -3.33
C LYS A 115 -18.45 -4.85 -4.36
N THR A 116 -18.58 -4.54 -5.65
CA THR A 116 -18.36 -5.53 -6.73
C THR A 116 -16.88 -5.88 -6.83
N ILE A 117 -15.97 -4.90 -6.79
CA ILE A 117 -14.52 -5.16 -6.74
C ILE A 117 -14.16 -6.02 -5.52
N GLY A 118 -14.70 -5.70 -4.34
CA GLY A 118 -14.48 -6.46 -3.11
C GLY A 118 -14.93 -7.91 -3.23
N ASN A 119 -16.11 -8.16 -3.79
CA ASN A 119 -16.63 -9.51 -4.03
C ASN A 119 -15.74 -10.32 -5.00
N GLU A 120 -15.31 -9.74 -6.12
CA GLU A 120 -14.42 -10.43 -7.07
C GLU A 120 -13.03 -10.73 -6.47
N LYS A 121 -12.53 -9.86 -5.59
CA LYS A 121 -11.32 -10.11 -4.81
C LYS A 121 -11.48 -11.24 -3.79
N VAL A 122 -12.61 -11.33 -3.08
CA VAL A 122 -12.94 -12.47 -2.22
C VAL A 122 -12.97 -13.77 -3.04
N VAL A 123 -13.63 -13.76 -4.21
CA VAL A 123 -13.65 -14.92 -5.14
C VAL A 123 -12.24 -15.32 -5.59
N PHE A 124 -11.39 -14.35 -5.93
CA PHE A 124 -9.98 -14.59 -6.26
C PHE A 124 -9.17 -15.18 -5.09
N LEU A 125 -9.33 -14.67 -3.87
CA LEU A 125 -8.66 -15.19 -2.66
C LEU A 125 -9.17 -16.58 -2.27
N LYS A 126 -10.46 -16.88 -2.49
CA LYS A 126 -11.09 -18.14 -2.08
C LYS A 126 -10.67 -19.33 -2.95
N TYR A 127 -10.62 -19.15 -4.27
CA TYR A 127 -10.50 -20.25 -5.23
C TYR A 127 -9.15 -20.26 -5.97
N LYS A 128 -8.36 -21.34 -5.79
CA LYS A 128 -7.09 -21.56 -6.52
C LYS A 128 -7.26 -21.53 -8.05
N ALA A 129 -8.42 -21.95 -8.56
CA ALA A 129 -8.74 -21.86 -9.98
C ALA A 129 -8.82 -20.40 -10.48
N LYS A 130 -9.35 -19.49 -9.66
CA LYS A 130 -9.41 -18.05 -9.97
C LYS A 130 -8.03 -17.40 -9.88
N TYR A 131 -7.19 -17.81 -8.93
CA TYR A 131 -5.77 -17.43 -8.92
C TYR A 131 -5.07 -17.83 -10.23
N ALA A 132 -5.22 -19.09 -10.65
CA ALA A 132 -4.62 -19.57 -11.90
C ALA A 132 -5.15 -18.83 -13.15
N GLN A 133 -6.46 -18.57 -13.20
CA GLN A 133 -7.11 -17.84 -14.30
C GLN A 133 -6.54 -16.42 -14.48
N VAL A 134 -6.27 -15.70 -13.38
CA VAL A 134 -5.71 -14.33 -13.45
C VAL A 134 -4.33 -14.28 -14.12
N PHE A 135 -3.54 -15.35 -14.02
CA PHE A 135 -2.21 -15.44 -14.63
C PHE A 135 -2.18 -16.24 -15.95
N GLU A 136 -3.34 -16.53 -16.53
CA GLU A 136 -3.42 -17.20 -17.83
C GLU A 136 -2.79 -16.32 -18.92
N GLY A 137 -1.74 -16.85 -19.58
CA GLY A 137 -0.98 -16.09 -20.58
C GLY A 137 -0.09 -14.97 -20.01
N ALA A 138 0.25 -15.00 -18.71
CA ALA A 138 1.26 -14.15 -18.10
C ALA A 138 2.67 -14.41 -18.68
N HIS A 139 3.54 -13.39 -18.66
CA HIS A 139 4.88 -13.47 -19.24
C HIS A 139 5.80 -14.46 -18.47
N ALA A 140 6.75 -15.07 -19.18
CA ALA A 140 7.63 -16.10 -18.61
C ALA A 140 8.43 -15.60 -17.39
N ASP A 141 8.93 -14.36 -17.45
CA ASP A 141 9.73 -13.73 -16.39
C ASP A 141 9.00 -13.61 -15.05
N PHE A 142 7.66 -13.57 -15.07
CA PHE A 142 6.85 -13.50 -13.86
C PHE A 142 6.50 -14.88 -13.29
N LYS A 143 6.75 -15.99 -14.01
CA LYS A 143 6.45 -17.34 -13.50
C LYS A 143 7.11 -17.66 -12.15
N PRO A 144 8.39 -17.30 -11.87
CA PRO A 144 8.99 -17.49 -10.54
C PRO A 144 8.24 -16.73 -9.44
N ALA A 145 7.81 -15.49 -9.70
CA ALA A 145 7.02 -14.71 -8.75
C ALA A 145 5.61 -15.29 -8.54
N ILE A 146 4.93 -15.67 -9.64
CA ILE A 146 3.57 -16.25 -9.65
C ILE A 146 3.50 -17.58 -8.91
N HIS A 147 4.52 -18.42 -9.01
CA HIS A 147 4.59 -19.72 -8.32
C HIS A 147 5.29 -19.68 -6.96
N GLY A 148 6.00 -18.59 -6.65
CA GLY A 148 6.67 -18.34 -5.38
C GLY A 148 5.98 -17.24 -4.57
N PHE A 149 6.60 -16.06 -4.53
CA PHE A 149 6.19 -14.93 -3.67
C PHE A 149 4.69 -14.59 -3.75
N LEU A 150 4.14 -14.40 -4.95
CA LEU A 150 2.72 -14.04 -5.13
C LEU A 150 1.77 -15.15 -4.66
N PHE A 151 2.17 -16.42 -4.79
CA PHE A 151 1.36 -17.53 -4.31
C PHE A 151 1.36 -17.59 -2.78
N ASN A 152 2.49 -17.33 -2.14
CA ASN A 152 2.59 -17.26 -0.68
C ASN A 152 1.79 -16.06 -0.13
N MET A 153 1.85 -14.89 -0.79
CA MET A 153 1.02 -13.74 -0.47
C MET A 153 -0.48 -14.04 -0.63
N TRP A 154 -0.86 -14.72 -1.71
CA TRP A 154 -2.25 -15.18 -1.92
C TRP A 154 -2.71 -16.16 -0.82
N LEU A 155 -1.87 -17.10 -0.39
CA LEU A 155 -2.16 -17.99 0.74
C LEU A 155 -2.37 -17.20 2.06
N ALA A 156 -1.55 -16.18 2.30
CA ALA A 156 -1.67 -15.34 3.50
C ALA A 156 -2.99 -14.54 3.50
N PHE A 157 -3.30 -13.85 2.40
CA PHE A 157 -4.56 -13.08 2.27
C PHE A 157 -5.81 -13.97 2.16
N ARG A 158 -5.71 -15.17 1.58
CA ARG A 158 -6.76 -16.21 1.71
C ARG A 158 -7.01 -16.56 3.18
N GLY A 159 -5.96 -16.68 3.98
CA GLY A 159 -6.07 -16.91 5.42
C GLY A 159 -6.74 -15.75 6.18
N VAL A 160 -6.52 -14.50 5.76
CA VAL A 160 -7.23 -13.32 6.29
C VAL A 160 -8.70 -13.35 5.87
N SER A 161 -8.99 -13.61 4.59
CA SER A 161 -10.35 -13.66 4.05
C SER A 161 -11.22 -14.74 4.70
N LEU A 162 -10.65 -15.90 5.02
CA LEU A 162 -11.37 -16.97 5.74
C LEU A 162 -11.72 -16.54 7.18
N LEU A 163 -10.81 -15.86 7.88
CA LEU A 163 -11.12 -15.28 9.19
C LEU A 163 -12.19 -14.19 9.10
N THR A 164 -12.25 -13.41 8.02
CA THR A 164 -13.34 -12.45 7.78
C THR A 164 -14.68 -13.17 7.65
N GLU A 165 -14.76 -14.21 6.81
CA GLU A 165 -15.99 -15.01 6.67
C GLU A 165 -16.43 -15.64 8.00
N GLU A 166 -15.49 -16.12 8.82
CA GLU A 166 -15.80 -16.64 10.17
C GLU A 166 -16.29 -15.55 11.14
N ILE A 167 -15.73 -14.33 11.10
CA ILE A 167 -16.20 -13.19 11.90
C ILE A 167 -17.59 -12.74 11.47
N ASP A 168 -17.84 -12.67 10.15
CA ASP A 168 -19.13 -12.23 9.61
C ASP A 168 -20.26 -13.23 9.90
N LEU A 169 -19.95 -14.53 9.92
CA LEU A 169 -20.87 -15.58 10.38
C LEU A 169 -21.15 -15.53 11.89
N MET A 170 -20.24 -14.95 12.66
CA MET A 170 -20.40 -14.72 14.09
C MET A 170 -21.11 -13.39 14.39
N ALA A 171 -21.10 -12.42 13.47
CA ALA A 171 -21.74 -11.12 13.65
C ALA A 171 -23.28 -11.23 13.80
N PRO A 172 -23.96 -10.31 14.51
CA PRO A 172 -25.41 -10.39 14.67
C PRO A 172 -26.07 -10.03 13.34
N LEU A 173 -27.02 -10.86 12.90
CA LEU A 173 -27.79 -10.59 11.67
C LEU A 173 -28.69 -9.35 11.77
N ASP A 174 -28.98 -8.90 12.99
CA ASP A 174 -29.83 -7.74 13.28
C ASP A 174 -29.23 -6.91 14.44
N PRO A 175 -28.99 -5.60 14.29
CA PRO A 175 -28.54 -4.73 15.39
C PRO A 175 -29.54 -4.59 16.55
N GLY A 176 -30.76 -5.10 16.43
CA GLY A 176 -31.75 -5.20 17.51
C GLY A 176 -31.71 -6.50 18.33
N MET A 177 -30.86 -7.47 17.98
CA MET A 177 -30.68 -8.70 18.77
C MET A 177 -29.92 -8.45 20.08
N PRO A 178 -30.02 -9.35 21.09
CA PRO A 178 -29.23 -9.26 22.31
C PRO A 178 -27.74 -9.13 22.01
N SER A 179 -27.03 -8.38 22.85
CA SER A 179 -25.57 -8.34 22.81
C SER A 179 -25.01 -9.76 22.90
N PHE A 180 -23.86 -9.97 22.27
CA PHE A 180 -23.11 -11.21 22.35
C PHE A 180 -22.92 -11.70 23.78
N ALA A 181 -22.80 -13.01 23.93
CA ALA A 181 -22.17 -13.56 25.12
C ALA A 181 -20.71 -13.02 25.17
N PRO A 182 -20.15 -12.68 26.34
CA PRO A 182 -18.76 -12.21 26.45
C PRO A 182 -17.74 -13.16 25.79
N GLU A 183 -18.06 -14.44 25.71
CA GLU A 183 -17.33 -15.49 25.00
C GLU A 183 -17.25 -15.25 23.48
N ASP A 184 -18.35 -14.82 22.85
CA ASP A 184 -18.42 -14.53 21.41
C ASP A 184 -17.67 -13.24 21.06
N GLU A 185 -17.80 -12.19 21.89
CA GLU A 185 -17.02 -10.95 21.74
C GLU A 185 -15.53 -11.24 21.79
N LYS A 186 -15.10 -12.06 22.77
CA LYS A 186 -13.72 -12.51 22.92
C LYS A 186 -13.27 -13.36 21.73
N MET A 187 -14.13 -14.23 21.20
CA MET A 187 -13.81 -15.02 20.00
C MET A 187 -13.63 -14.13 18.77
N ILE A 188 -14.52 -13.16 18.54
CA ILE A 188 -14.41 -12.18 17.45
C ILE A 188 -13.12 -11.35 17.60
N ALA A 189 -12.80 -10.87 18.81
CA ALA A 189 -11.57 -10.13 19.07
C ALA A 189 -10.31 -10.96 18.77
N ASN A 190 -10.28 -12.23 19.21
CA ASN A 190 -9.18 -13.16 18.92
C ASN A 190 -9.01 -13.40 17.41
N LYS A 191 -10.12 -13.54 16.65
CA LYS A 191 -10.06 -13.71 15.19
C LYS A 191 -9.56 -12.45 14.49
N LYS A 192 -9.98 -11.26 14.94
CA LYS A 192 -9.48 -9.97 14.42
C LYS A 192 -7.98 -9.80 14.67
N GLN A 193 -7.48 -10.18 15.84
CA GLN A 193 -6.04 -10.21 16.12
C GLN A 193 -5.32 -11.20 15.18
N ALA A 194 -5.87 -12.40 15.01
CA ALA A 194 -5.31 -13.41 14.10
C ALA A 194 -5.34 -13.03 12.61
N GLN A 195 -6.16 -12.05 12.18
CA GLN A 195 -6.08 -11.45 10.85
C GLN A 195 -4.86 -10.53 10.72
N ASP A 196 -4.61 -9.70 11.74
CA ASP A 196 -3.49 -8.76 11.75
C ASP A 196 -2.14 -9.50 11.90
N ASP A 197 -2.10 -10.54 12.74
CA ASP A 197 -0.91 -11.39 12.95
C ASP A 197 -0.46 -12.16 11.70
N LYS A 198 -1.36 -12.39 10.72
CA LYS A 198 -1.01 -13.02 9.44
C LYS A 198 -0.17 -12.12 8.53
N ILE A 199 -0.29 -10.81 8.68
CA ILE A 199 0.31 -9.81 7.79
C ILE A 199 1.03 -8.75 8.64
N THR A 200 1.93 -9.21 9.51
CA THR A 200 2.88 -8.31 10.20
C THR A 200 4.01 -7.90 9.25
N TYR A 201 4.75 -6.85 9.61
CA TYR A 201 5.94 -6.44 8.86
C TYR A 201 6.96 -7.58 8.73
N GLN A 202 7.27 -8.27 9.83
CA GLN A 202 8.19 -9.41 9.86
C GLN A 202 7.70 -10.58 9.00
N ALA A 203 6.40 -10.88 9.02
CA ALA A 203 5.81 -11.89 8.13
C ALA A 203 5.95 -11.50 6.65
N PHE A 204 5.71 -10.23 6.31
CA PHE A 204 5.88 -9.73 4.94
C PHE A 204 7.35 -9.77 4.47
N MET A 205 8.30 -9.32 5.30
CA MET A 205 9.73 -9.38 4.97
C MET A 205 10.20 -10.83 4.77
N LYS A 206 9.75 -11.76 5.62
CA LYS A 206 10.01 -13.19 5.47
C LYS A 206 9.40 -13.77 4.19
N LEU A 207 8.23 -13.30 3.76
CA LEU A 207 7.63 -13.68 2.48
C LEU A 207 8.45 -13.17 1.28
N MET A 208 9.02 -11.97 1.37
CA MET A 208 9.93 -11.39 0.37
C MET A 208 11.28 -12.14 0.26
N GLY A 209 11.60 -13.02 1.22
CA GLY A 209 12.88 -13.73 1.29
C GLY A 209 14.02 -12.94 1.95
N GLU A 210 13.69 -11.81 2.57
CA GLU A 210 14.65 -11.01 3.34
C GLU A 210 15.07 -11.74 4.63
N PRO A 211 16.34 -11.61 5.06
CA PRO A 211 16.79 -12.21 6.30
C PRO A 211 16.03 -11.62 7.49
N GLU A 212 15.74 -12.47 8.46
CA GLU A 212 15.13 -12.05 9.73
C GLU A 212 16.09 -11.06 10.42
N LEU A 213 15.60 -9.86 10.74
CA LEU A 213 16.37 -8.85 11.45
C LEU A 213 16.62 -9.33 12.88
N LEU A 214 17.73 -10.07 13.07
CA LEU A 214 18.18 -10.50 14.38
C LEU A 214 18.44 -9.27 15.26
N PRO A 215 17.92 -9.23 16.50
CA PRO A 215 18.16 -8.13 17.42
C PRO A 215 19.56 -8.23 18.05
N GLU A 216 20.61 -8.03 17.25
CA GLU A 216 22.01 -7.99 17.72
C GLU A 216 22.59 -6.58 17.61
N ALA A 217 22.68 -5.90 18.77
CA ALA A 217 23.74 -4.95 19.17
C ALA A 217 23.32 -4.06 20.38
N CYS A 218 22.69 -4.64 21.41
CA CYS A 218 22.57 -4.01 22.73
C CYS A 218 23.48 -4.65 23.78
N GLU A 219 24.57 -5.29 23.35
CA GLU A 219 25.73 -5.51 24.22
C GLU A 219 26.70 -4.35 24.04
N SER A 220 26.55 -3.33 24.88
CA SER A 220 27.60 -2.34 25.09
C SER A 220 28.83 -3.06 25.66
N PRO A 221 30.05 -2.85 25.14
CA PRO A 221 31.24 -3.37 25.80
C PRO A 221 31.37 -2.72 27.18
N SER A 222 31.32 -3.54 28.23
CA SER A 222 31.75 -3.10 29.57
C SER A 222 33.20 -2.65 29.51
N ALA A 223 33.46 -1.45 30.05
CA ALA A 223 34.78 -0.86 30.21
C ALA A 223 35.56 -1.49 31.38
#